data_AF-A0A7Y2CAV8-F1
#
_entry.id   AF-A0A7Y2CAV8-F1
#
_cell.length_a   1.000
_cell.length_b   1.000
_cell.length_c   1.000
_cell.angle_alpha   90.00
_cell.angle_beta   90.00
_cell.angle_gamma   90.00
#
_symmetry.space_group_name_H-M   'P 1'
#
loop_
_entity.id
_entity.type
_entity.pdbx_description
1 polymer ?
#
loop_
_entity_poly.entity_id
_entity_poly.type
_entity_poly.pdbx_seq_one_letter_code
_entity_poly.pdbx_strand_id
1 'polypeptide(L)'
;MEIVENYDVDAVHFDFIRYPQGGLPDDGTSFQFDDRGFEDIGDWRRDNITQFVRSVSSAIWQDHPWVKIGSAPFGNYENFDGAWPASWALTDVFQESRVWLSDGIHDYVAPQIYFDIGREPEPPNTYDSPDFAYLVDDWVSNSAGKPVFIGHGPYKSVVLEELDTQVTVTRTGTASGQFFFRYDHIKQYAFETAYPTPALPAQMRHRFEATPPDRPLDLLATPSVENGQLTVALDWRASSGTSTDPLRGYAIFRDVQTDPFTGTGDNLVDFVWGDRTSYTDQLAINSSYFYQVVAVSRLGILSLPSSTVSNVPLALEDRMGVDTPLRIESVHPNPTTDQLTVSYRGSASSPVSVSVIDLVGRTVLTSESRTATNGLNTLLLDVRSLAAGLYRVTLQSSSGFASEPFVVLR
;
A
#
# COMPACT_ATOMS: atom_id res chain seq x y z
N MET A 1 -26.66 7.87 10.73
CA MET A 1 -25.94 8.97 11.39
C MET A 1 -25.35 8.54 12.72
N GLU A 2 -26.13 7.96 13.64
CA GLU A 2 -25.65 7.52 14.97
C GLU A 2 -24.27 6.83 14.98
N ILE A 3 -24.00 5.89 14.07
CA ILE A 3 -22.69 5.22 13.99
C ILE A 3 -21.56 6.20 13.64
N VAL A 4 -21.77 7.04 12.64
CA VAL A 4 -20.73 7.98 12.17
C VAL A 4 -20.48 9.10 13.18
N GLU A 5 -21.51 9.51 13.92
CA GLU A 5 -21.42 10.57 14.94
C GLU A 5 -20.72 10.09 16.22
N ASN A 6 -20.82 8.81 16.55
CA ASN A 6 -20.33 8.27 17.82
C ASN A 6 -19.07 7.41 17.70
N TYR A 7 -18.65 7.05 16.48
CA TYR A 7 -17.51 6.16 16.25
C TYR A 7 -16.62 6.68 15.12
N ASP A 8 -15.30 6.59 15.33
CA ASP A 8 -14.30 6.98 14.31
C ASP A 8 -14.19 5.91 13.20
N VAL A 9 -15.13 5.95 12.25
CA VAL A 9 -15.22 5.00 11.13
C VAL A 9 -14.60 5.54 9.85
N ASP A 10 -13.90 4.70 9.09
CA ASP A 10 -13.31 5.08 7.79
C ASP A 10 -14.31 5.00 6.63
N ALA A 11 -15.35 4.19 6.78
CA ALA A 11 -16.34 3.91 5.75
C ALA A 11 -17.65 3.39 6.34
N VAL A 12 -18.75 3.64 5.62
CA VAL A 12 -20.01 2.89 5.74
C VAL A 12 -20.12 1.96 4.55
N HIS A 13 -20.31 0.66 4.83
CA HIS A 13 -20.43 -0.38 3.83
C HIS A 13 -21.81 -1.04 3.89
N PHE A 14 -22.52 -1.00 2.78
CA PHE A 14 -23.85 -1.59 2.65
C PHE A 14 -23.78 -3.00 2.07
N ASP A 15 -24.16 -4.00 2.84
CA ASP A 15 -24.49 -5.32 2.33
C ASP A 15 -26.03 -5.45 2.23
N PHE A 16 -26.53 -6.27 1.30
CA PHE A 16 -27.95 -6.54 1.10
C PHE A 16 -28.85 -5.30 0.89
N ILE A 17 -28.34 -4.18 0.35
CA ILE A 17 -29.18 -3.03 -0.05
C ILE A 17 -29.94 -3.31 -1.34
N ARG A 18 -31.03 -4.06 -1.21
CA ARG A 18 -31.85 -4.53 -2.33
C ARG A 18 -33.27 -4.88 -1.90
N TYR A 19 -34.15 -5.05 -2.87
CA TYR A 19 -35.41 -5.77 -2.62
C TYR A 19 -35.17 -7.29 -2.59
N PRO A 20 -36.12 -8.07 -2.02
CA PRO A 20 -36.24 -9.47 -2.36
C PRO A 20 -36.41 -9.67 -3.87
N GLN A 21 -36.09 -10.86 -4.36
CA GLN A 21 -36.24 -11.18 -5.78
C GLN A 21 -37.70 -10.98 -6.23
N GLY A 22 -37.91 -10.13 -7.24
CA GLY A 22 -39.25 -9.78 -7.76
C GLY A 22 -39.98 -8.69 -6.99
N GLY A 23 -39.42 -8.19 -5.89
CA GLY A 23 -39.98 -7.10 -5.07
C GLY A 23 -40.61 -7.55 -3.76
N LEU A 24 -41.33 -6.63 -3.10
CA LEU A 24 -42.10 -6.94 -1.89
C LEU A 24 -43.56 -7.29 -2.25
N PRO A 25 -44.22 -8.19 -1.50
CA PRO A 25 -45.59 -8.61 -1.83
C PRO A 25 -46.62 -7.47 -1.97
N ASP A 26 -46.50 -6.39 -1.20
CA ASP A 26 -47.51 -5.31 -1.13
C ASP A 26 -47.03 -3.96 -1.70
N ASP A 27 -45.85 -3.91 -2.33
CA ASP A 27 -45.28 -2.64 -2.80
C ASP A 27 -46.01 -2.05 -4.02
N GLY A 28 -46.84 -2.83 -4.72
CA GLY A 28 -47.70 -2.32 -5.79
C GLY A 28 -48.73 -1.31 -5.29
N THR A 29 -49.19 -1.42 -4.05
CA THR A 29 -50.07 -0.40 -3.45
C THR A 29 -49.28 0.88 -3.17
N SER A 30 -48.08 0.76 -2.60
CA SER A 30 -47.19 1.91 -2.38
C SER A 30 -46.85 2.62 -3.68
N PHE A 31 -46.57 1.86 -4.75
CA PHE A 31 -46.33 2.40 -6.08
C PHE A 31 -47.53 3.18 -6.61
N GLN A 32 -48.77 2.70 -6.47
CA GLN A 32 -49.96 3.44 -6.90
C GLN A 32 -50.17 4.77 -6.18
N PHE A 33 -49.72 4.89 -4.92
CA PHE A 33 -49.88 6.11 -4.14
C PHE A 33 -48.71 7.09 -4.30
N ASP A 34 -47.52 6.60 -4.64
CA ASP A 34 -46.28 7.38 -4.75
C ASP A 34 -45.47 6.94 -5.97
N ASP A 35 -46.09 6.91 -7.16
CA ASP A 35 -45.41 6.49 -8.39
C ASP A 35 -44.28 7.43 -8.81
N ARG A 36 -44.29 8.67 -8.30
CA ARG A 36 -43.33 9.75 -8.59
C ARG A 36 -43.11 9.96 -10.10
N GLY A 37 -44.13 9.63 -10.91
CA GLY A 37 -44.11 9.70 -12.37
C GLY A 37 -43.43 8.52 -13.08
N PHE A 38 -43.05 7.45 -12.38
CA PHE A 38 -42.56 6.23 -13.00
C PHE A 38 -43.72 5.40 -13.56
N GLU A 39 -43.55 4.88 -14.79
CA GLU A 39 -44.54 4.00 -15.42
C GLU A 39 -44.27 2.51 -15.12
N ASP A 40 -43.03 2.16 -14.78
CA ASP A 40 -42.58 0.82 -14.42
C ASP A 40 -42.28 0.75 -12.90
N ILE A 41 -42.85 -0.26 -12.24
CA ILE A 41 -42.60 -0.47 -10.80
C ILE A 41 -41.15 -0.85 -10.53
N GLY A 42 -40.45 -1.44 -11.50
CA GLY A 42 -39.03 -1.76 -11.39
C GLY A 42 -38.16 -0.51 -11.33
N ASP A 43 -38.42 0.48 -12.19
CA ASP A 43 -37.77 1.80 -12.13
C ASP A 43 -38.02 2.47 -10.78
N TRP A 44 -39.27 2.46 -10.32
CA TRP A 44 -39.63 3.02 -9.01
C TRP A 44 -38.89 2.33 -7.85
N ARG A 45 -38.78 1.00 -7.87
CA ARG A 45 -38.03 0.22 -6.87
C ARG A 45 -36.54 0.54 -6.89
N ARG A 46 -35.93 0.64 -8.07
CA ARG A 46 -34.52 1.05 -8.24
C ARG A 46 -34.29 2.42 -7.64
N ASP A 47 -35.16 3.37 -7.96
CA ASP A 47 -35.07 4.74 -7.45
C ASP A 47 -35.28 4.82 -5.92
N ASN A 48 -36.15 3.99 -5.33
CA ASN A 48 -36.30 3.92 -3.87
C ASN A 48 -34.97 3.58 -3.16
N ILE A 49 -34.23 2.59 -3.67
CA ILE A 49 -32.91 2.24 -3.11
C ILE A 49 -31.93 3.40 -3.37
N THR A 50 -31.90 3.93 -4.59
CA THR A 50 -31.02 5.04 -4.99
C THR A 50 -31.22 6.27 -4.10
N GLN A 51 -32.46 6.66 -3.80
CA GLN A 51 -32.75 7.77 -2.89
C GLN A 51 -32.30 7.49 -1.46
N PHE A 52 -32.51 6.27 -0.96
CA PHE A 52 -32.05 5.88 0.37
C PHE A 52 -30.53 6.04 0.49
N VAL A 53 -29.77 5.42 -0.42
CA VAL A 53 -28.30 5.50 -0.36
C VAL A 53 -27.80 6.92 -0.61
N ARG A 54 -28.41 7.68 -1.53
CA ARG A 54 -28.09 9.09 -1.79
C ARG A 54 -28.30 9.95 -0.55
N SER A 55 -29.40 9.74 0.16
CA SER A 55 -29.71 10.49 1.38
C SER A 55 -28.69 10.19 2.49
N VAL A 56 -28.30 8.91 2.66
CA VAL A 56 -27.29 8.54 3.65
C VAL A 56 -25.91 9.10 3.29
N SER A 57 -25.46 8.96 2.03
CA SER A 57 -24.18 9.53 1.58
C SER A 57 -24.13 11.04 1.78
N SER A 58 -25.19 11.75 1.38
CA SER A 58 -25.27 13.21 1.51
C SER A 58 -25.21 13.66 2.97
N ALA A 59 -25.95 13.00 3.86
CA ALA A 59 -25.94 13.30 5.28
C ALA A 59 -24.57 13.03 5.93
N ILE A 60 -23.91 11.93 5.55
CA ILE A 60 -22.58 11.60 6.06
C ILE A 60 -21.55 12.63 5.59
N TRP A 61 -21.50 12.94 4.29
CA TRP A 61 -20.46 13.82 3.76
C TRP A 61 -20.62 15.29 4.13
N GLN A 62 -21.83 15.70 4.54
CA GLN A 62 -22.05 17.04 5.07
C GLN A 62 -21.18 17.32 6.31
N ASP A 63 -21.06 16.33 7.22
CA ASP A 63 -20.37 16.50 8.51
C ASP A 63 -19.05 15.71 8.60
N HIS A 64 -18.95 14.59 7.87
CA HIS A 64 -17.83 13.66 7.88
C HIS A 64 -17.40 13.30 6.45
N PRO A 65 -16.92 14.29 5.66
CA PRO A 65 -16.57 14.10 4.25
C PRO A 65 -15.54 13.01 4.00
N TRP A 66 -14.67 12.70 4.96
CA TRP A 66 -13.67 11.63 4.78
C TRP A 66 -14.22 10.20 4.90
N VAL A 67 -15.47 10.02 5.34
CA VAL A 67 -16.09 8.70 5.48
C VAL A 67 -16.50 8.19 4.11
N LYS A 68 -15.93 7.05 3.71
CA LYS A 68 -16.20 6.46 2.39
C LYS A 68 -17.56 5.77 2.37
N ILE A 69 -18.25 5.78 1.24
CA ILE A 69 -19.49 5.03 1.06
C ILE A 69 -19.28 3.92 0.05
N GLY A 70 -19.64 2.68 0.41
CA GLY A 70 -19.55 1.55 -0.50
C GLY A 70 -20.66 0.53 -0.28
N SER A 71 -20.79 -0.39 -1.21
CA SER A 71 -21.76 -1.48 -1.11
C SER A 71 -21.21 -2.78 -1.70
N ALA A 72 -21.78 -3.91 -1.29
CA ALA A 72 -21.56 -5.21 -1.90
C ALA A 72 -22.77 -5.59 -2.79
N PRO A 73 -22.85 -5.12 -4.04
CA PRO A 73 -23.95 -5.48 -4.94
C PRO A 73 -23.84 -6.93 -5.41
N PHE A 74 -24.92 -7.46 -5.97
CA PHE A 74 -24.89 -8.74 -6.71
C PHE A 74 -23.82 -8.71 -7.80
N GLY A 75 -23.05 -9.80 -7.94
CA GLY A 75 -21.97 -9.89 -8.93
C GLY A 75 -22.46 -9.85 -10.38
N ASN A 76 -23.67 -10.33 -10.66
CA ASN A 76 -24.26 -10.28 -12.00
C ASN A 76 -25.10 -8.99 -12.14
N TYR A 77 -24.58 -7.94 -12.76
CA TYR A 77 -25.28 -6.65 -12.80
C TYR A 77 -26.54 -6.68 -13.68
N GLU A 78 -26.38 -6.95 -14.97
CA GLU A 78 -27.45 -6.96 -15.96
C GLU A 78 -27.25 -8.08 -16.99
N ASN A 79 -28.36 -8.54 -17.57
CA ASN A 79 -28.35 -9.59 -18.59
C ASN A 79 -27.75 -9.07 -19.91
N PHE A 80 -27.08 -9.94 -20.66
CA PHE A 80 -26.46 -9.64 -21.95
C PHE A 80 -26.62 -10.80 -22.94
N ASP A 81 -26.37 -10.55 -24.23
CA ASP A 81 -26.49 -11.60 -25.25
C ASP A 81 -25.41 -12.69 -25.05
N GLY A 82 -25.84 -13.95 -24.94
CA GLY A 82 -24.96 -15.07 -24.58
C GLY A 82 -24.65 -15.18 -23.08
N ALA A 83 -25.39 -14.49 -22.21
CA ALA A 83 -25.27 -14.64 -20.77
C ALA A 83 -25.63 -16.05 -20.28
N TRP A 84 -25.00 -16.43 -19.17
CA TRP A 84 -25.32 -17.62 -18.39
C TRP A 84 -26.64 -17.45 -17.61
N PRO A 85 -27.31 -18.55 -17.22
CA PRO A 85 -28.48 -18.45 -16.34
C PRO A 85 -28.06 -17.96 -14.95
N ALA A 86 -28.52 -16.77 -14.58
CA ALA A 86 -28.28 -16.15 -13.28
C ALA A 86 -29.44 -15.26 -12.84
N SER A 87 -29.42 -14.87 -11.56
CA SER A 87 -30.20 -13.72 -11.09
C SER A 87 -29.42 -12.43 -11.30
N TRP A 88 -30.12 -11.38 -11.73
CA TRP A 88 -29.54 -10.11 -12.17
C TRP A 88 -29.84 -8.98 -11.18
N ALA A 89 -28.80 -8.22 -10.81
CA ALA A 89 -28.88 -7.13 -9.84
C ALA A 89 -29.94 -6.10 -10.24
N LEU A 90 -29.95 -5.70 -11.51
CA LEU A 90 -30.78 -4.61 -12.02
C LEU A 90 -32.29 -4.95 -12.05
N THR A 91 -32.63 -6.17 -12.48
CA THR A 91 -34.02 -6.55 -12.77
C THR A 91 -34.66 -7.39 -11.68
N ASP A 92 -33.89 -8.27 -11.04
CA ASP A 92 -34.46 -9.20 -10.06
C ASP A 92 -34.49 -8.59 -8.67
N VAL A 93 -33.48 -7.80 -8.31
CA VAL A 93 -33.32 -7.23 -6.96
C VAL A 93 -33.16 -5.71 -6.94
N PHE A 94 -33.30 -5.06 -8.10
CA PHE A 94 -33.42 -3.61 -8.29
C PHE A 94 -32.22 -2.79 -7.78
N GLN A 95 -30.99 -3.32 -7.91
CA GLN A 95 -29.76 -2.63 -7.52
C GLN A 95 -29.14 -1.89 -8.71
N GLU A 96 -29.09 -0.56 -8.65
CA GLU A 96 -28.43 0.30 -9.65
C GLU A 96 -27.02 0.73 -9.23
N SER A 97 -26.21 -0.20 -8.75
CA SER A 97 -24.89 0.13 -8.21
C SER A 97 -23.95 0.82 -9.20
N ARG A 98 -24.08 0.57 -10.51
CA ARG A 98 -23.34 1.32 -11.54
C ARG A 98 -23.77 2.78 -11.62
N VAL A 99 -25.07 3.08 -11.48
CA VAL A 99 -25.58 4.45 -11.39
C VAL A 99 -25.05 5.12 -10.12
N TRP A 100 -25.04 4.41 -8.99
CA TRP A 100 -24.51 4.96 -7.75
C TRP A 100 -23.02 5.33 -7.85
N LEU A 101 -22.25 4.59 -8.65
CA LEU A 101 -20.89 4.96 -9.01
C LEU A 101 -20.87 6.18 -9.94
N SER A 102 -21.57 6.16 -11.07
CA SER A 102 -21.53 7.28 -12.03
C SER A 102 -21.99 8.62 -11.43
N ASP A 103 -23.00 8.57 -10.55
CA ASP A 103 -23.62 9.76 -9.94
C ASP A 103 -22.86 10.32 -8.74
N GLY A 104 -21.75 9.71 -8.33
CA GLY A 104 -21.04 10.20 -7.15
C GLY A 104 -21.59 9.70 -5.81
N ILE A 105 -22.61 8.83 -5.77
CA ILE A 105 -23.28 8.43 -4.53
C ILE A 105 -22.43 7.46 -3.70
N HIS A 106 -21.71 6.56 -4.36
CA HIS A 106 -20.78 5.63 -3.73
C HIS A 106 -19.33 5.94 -4.12
N ASP A 107 -18.41 5.78 -3.19
CA ASP A 107 -16.97 5.86 -3.46
C ASP A 107 -16.42 4.59 -4.12
N TYR A 108 -17.01 3.43 -3.80
CA TYR A 108 -16.55 2.15 -4.31
C TYR A 108 -17.68 1.12 -4.32
N VAL A 109 -17.43 0.00 -4.99
CA VAL A 109 -18.26 -1.22 -4.90
C VAL A 109 -17.42 -2.44 -4.58
N ALA A 110 -18.05 -3.42 -3.95
CA ALA A 110 -17.48 -4.73 -3.70
C ALA A 110 -18.38 -5.86 -4.25
N PRO A 111 -18.47 -6.03 -5.59
CA PRO A 111 -19.42 -6.95 -6.19
C PRO A 111 -19.20 -8.39 -5.72
N GLN A 112 -20.29 -9.08 -5.39
CA GLN A 112 -20.28 -10.45 -4.88
C GLN A 112 -20.08 -11.46 -6.02
N ILE A 113 -18.85 -11.62 -6.49
CA ILE A 113 -18.46 -12.57 -7.55
C ILE A 113 -18.08 -13.90 -6.88
N TYR A 114 -19.08 -14.58 -6.32
CA TYR A 114 -18.87 -15.83 -5.58
C TYR A 114 -18.98 -17.05 -6.50
N PHE A 115 -18.33 -16.98 -7.66
CA PHE A 115 -18.36 -18.01 -8.70
C PHE A 115 -16.94 -18.47 -9.01
N ASP A 116 -16.84 -19.64 -9.64
CA ASP A 116 -15.61 -20.24 -10.12
C ASP A 116 -15.09 -19.57 -11.40
N ILE A 117 -13.81 -19.80 -11.71
CA ILE A 117 -13.22 -19.47 -13.00
C ILE A 117 -13.61 -20.57 -14.01
N GLY A 118 -14.11 -20.17 -15.19
CA GLY A 118 -14.28 -21.09 -16.32
C GLY A 118 -15.68 -21.65 -16.55
N ARG A 119 -16.72 -21.12 -15.89
CA ARG A 119 -18.13 -21.45 -16.11
C ARG A 119 -18.53 -22.90 -15.79
N GLU A 120 -17.95 -23.51 -14.77
CA GLU A 120 -18.33 -24.88 -14.41
C GLU A 120 -19.70 -24.89 -13.69
N PRO A 121 -20.59 -25.86 -13.99
CA PRO A 121 -21.85 -25.99 -13.26
C PRO A 121 -21.62 -26.27 -11.76
N GLU A 122 -22.14 -25.42 -10.89
CA GLU A 122 -22.12 -25.66 -9.45
C GLU A 122 -23.36 -26.45 -8.99
N PRO A 123 -23.21 -27.61 -8.31
CA PRO A 123 -24.36 -28.34 -7.76
C PRO A 123 -25.22 -27.47 -6.82
N PRO A 124 -26.57 -27.55 -6.89
CA PRO A 124 -27.39 -28.49 -7.66
C PRO A 124 -27.70 -28.03 -9.10
N ASN A 125 -27.11 -26.93 -9.56
CA ASN A 125 -27.35 -26.42 -10.91
C ASN A 125 -26.73 -27.36 -11.95
N THR A 126 -27.35 -27.41 -13.13
CA THR A 126 -26.89 -28.22 -14.27
C THR A 126 -26.45 -27.36 -15.45
N TYR A 127 -26.36 -26.04 -15.24
CA TYR A 127 -25.98 -25.05 -16.22
C TYR A 127 -24.72 -24.33 -15.75
N ASP A 128 -23.96 -23.85 -16.72
CA ASP A 128 -22.76 -23.04 -16.55
C ASP A 128 -22.98 -21.91 -15.54
N SER A 129 -22.09 -21.82 -14.56
CA SER A 129 -22.06 -20.71 -13.60
C SER A 129 -21.54 -19.44 -14.27
N PRO A 130 -21.84 -18.26 -13.71
CA PRO A 130 -21.18 -17.02 -14.11
C PRO A 130 -19.66 -17.13 -14.08
N ASP A 131 -18.98 -16.67 -15.13
CA ASP A 131 -17.52 -16.68 -15.18
C ASP A 131 -16.93 -15.58 -14.31
N PHE A 132 -16.16 -15.96 -13.28
CA PHE A 132 -15.46 -15.02 -12.41
C PHE A 132 -14.63 -13.99 -13.21
N ALA A 133 -13.85 -14.44 -14.20
CA ALA A 133 -12.92 -13.57 -14.91
C ALA A 133 -13.64 -12.52 -15.78
N TYR A 134 -14.75 -12.92 -16.44
CA TYR A 134 -15.60 -11.99 -17.17
C TYR A 134 -16.20 -10.95 -16.24
N LEU A 135 -16.76 -11.37 -15.11
CA LEU A 135 -17.43 -10.47 -14.18
C LEU A 135 -16.45 -9.43 -13.60
N VAL A 136 -15.20 -9.81 -13.32
CA VAL A 136 -14.16 -8.86 -12.91
C VAL A 136 -13.97 -7.76 -13.96
N ASP A 137 -13.78 -8.13 -15.23
CA ASP A 137 -13.58 -7.18 -16.33
C ASP A 137 -14.80 -6.28 -16.55
N ASP A 138 -16.00 -6.86 -16.51
CA ASP A 138 -17.26 -6.15 -16.65
C ASP A 138 -17.46 -5.11 -15.54
N TRP A 139 -17.18 -5.45 -14.28
CA TRP A 139 -17.26 -4.48 -13.17
C TRP A 139 -16.23 -3.37 -13.26
N VAL A 140 -14.99 -3.69 -13.62
CA VAL A 140 -13.94 -2.68 -13.75
C VAL A 140 -14.24 -1.73 -14.90
N SER A 141 -14.68 -2.26 -16.04
CA SER A 141 -15.05 -1.48 -17.23
C SER A 141 -16.24 -0.54 -16.99
N ASN A 142 -17.16 -0.92 -16.09
CA ASN A 142 -18.36 -0.16 -15.76
C ASN A 142 -18.29 0.57 -14.40
N SER A 143 -17.08 0.76 -13.87
CA SER A 143 -16.84 1.37 -12.56
C SER A 143 -16.98 2.89 -12.51
N ALA A 144 -17.15 3.55 -13.67
CA ALA A 144 -17.02 5.00 -13.81
C ALA A 144 -15.68 5.55 -13.25
N GLY A 145 -14.61 4.75 -13.32
CA GLY A 145 -13.28 5.12 -12.83
C GLY A 145 -13.12 5.04 -11.30
N LYS A 146 -14.09 4.45 -10.60
CA LYS A 146 -14.07 4.29 -9.14
C LYS A 146 -13.49 2.95 -8.71
N PRO A 147 -12.95 2.87 -7.48
CA PRO A 147 -12.44 1.60 -6.96
C PRO A 147 -13.46 0.46 -6.97
N VAL A 148 -13.03 -0.69 -7.47
CA VAL A 148 -13.78 -1.95 -7.44
C VAL A 148 -12.99 -2.96 -6.62
N PHE A 149 -13.59 -3.50 -5.56
CA PHE A 149 -12.98 -4.53 -4.73
C PHE A 149 -13.69 -5.86 -4.92
N ILE A 150 -13.06 -6.83 -5.57
CA ILE A 150 -13.78 -8.05 -5.95
C ILE A 150 -14.13 -8.88 -4.72
N GLY A 151 -15.42 -9.19 -4.56
CA GLY A 151 -15.91 -10.04 -3.49
C GLY A 151 -15.76 -11.51 -3.84
N HIS A 152 -14.94 -12.23 -3.07
CA HIS A 152 -14.73 -13.68 -3.18
C HIS A 152 -15.57 -14.44 -2.16
N GLY A 153 -16.03 -15.63 -2.54
CA GLY A 153 -16.87 -16.51 -1.70
C GLY A 153 -16.18 -17.82 -1.27
N PRO A 154 -15.07 -17.80 -0.51
CA PRO A 154 -14.30 -18.98 -0.11
C PRO A 154 -15.05 -19.95 0.83
N TYR A 155 -16.30 -19.65 1.20
CA TYR A 155 -17.18 -20.63 1.82
C TYR A 155 -17.57 -21.76 0.84
N LYS A 156 -17.47 -21.52 -0.47
CA LYS A 156 -17.57 -22.55 -1.52
C LYS A 156 -16.21 -23.20 -1.71
N SER A 157 -16.16 -24.54 -1.70
CA SER A 157 -14.91 -25.29 -1.83
C SER A 157 -14.20 -24.99 -3.15
N VAL A 158 -14.94 -24.89 -4.26
CA VAL A 158 -14.37 -24.56 -5.57
C VAL A 158 -13.65 -23.22 -5.55
N VAL A 159 -14.27 -22.16 -5.02
CA VAL A 159 -13.66 -20.83 -4.89
C VAL A 159 -12.44 -20.85 -3.96
N LEU A 160 -12.49 -21.64 -2.88
CA LEU A 160 -11.36 -21.77 -1.96
C LEU A 160 -10.14 -22.47 -2.62
N GLU A 161 -10.38 -23.47 -3.45
CA GLU A 161 -9.35 -24.22 -4.17
C GLU A 161 -8.60 -23.35 -5.19
N GLU A 162 -9.26 -22.36 -5.77
CA GLU A 162 -8.67 -21.45 -6.77
C GLU A 162 -8.42 -20.01 -6.26
N LEU A 163 -8.46 -19.79 -4.94
CA LEU A 163 -8.46 -18.44 -4.36
C LEU A 163 -7.25 -17.58 -4.80
N ASP A 164 -6.04 -18.15 -4.82
CA ASP A 164 -4.83 -17.45 -5.30
C ASP A 164 -4.92 -17.11 -6.81
N THR A 165 -5.55 -17.98 -7.61
CA THR A 165 -5.82 -17.72 -9.03
C THR A 165 -6.81 -16.57 -9.18
N GLN A 166 -7.90 -16.54 -8.39
CA GLN A 166 -8.85 -15.43 -8.41
C GLN A 166 -8.22 -14.10 -7.98
N VAL A 167 -7.31 -14.12 -6.99
CA VAL A 167 -6.52 -12.92 -6.62
C VAL A 167 -5.67 -12.46 -7.80
N THR A 168 -5.04 -13.39 -8.53
CA THR A 168 -4.26 -13.07 -9.73
C THR A 168 -5.13 -12.46 -10.82
N VAL A 169 -6.28 -13.07 -11.13
CA VAL A 169 -7.26 -12.56 -12.11
C VAL A 169 -7.74 -11.16 -11.74
N THR A 170 -8.04 -10.93 -10.46
CA THR A 170 -8.44 -9.62 -9.93
C THR A 170 -7.38 -8.54 -10.19
N ARG A 171 -6.10 -8.88 -9.99
CA ARG A 171 -4.97 -7.97 -10.25
C ARG A 171 -4.78 -7.70 -11.73
N THR A 172 -4.82 -8.74 -12.57
CA THR A 172 -4.68 -8.58 -14.02
C THR A 172 -5.85 -7.81 -14.63
N GLY A 173 -7.05 -7.97 -14.06
CA GLY A 173 -8.24 -7.19 -14.39
C GLY A 173 -8.22 -5.76 -13.85
N THR A 174 -7.14 -5.32 -13.20
CA THR A 174 -6.94 -3.95 -12.68
C THR A 174 -7.93 -3.49 -11.60
N ALA A 175 -8.63 -4.42 -10.96
CA ALA A 175 -9.44 -4.12 -9.79
C ALA A 175 -8.58 -3.60 -8.63
N SER A 176 -9.18 -2.81 -7.74
CA SER A 176 -8.48 -2.08 -6.68
C SER A 176 -8.19 -2.92 -5.43
N GLY A 177 -8.71 -4.14 -5.34
CA GLY A 177 -8.45 -5.08 -4.25
C GLY A 177 -9.50 -6.17 -4.12
N GLN A 178 -9.58 -6.78 -2.94
CA GLN A 178 -10.42 -7.95 -2.67
C GLN A 178 -11.23 -7.79 -1.37
N PHE A 179 -12.43 -8.38 -1.35
CA PHE A 179 -13.22 -8.65 -0.16
C PHE A 179 -13.42 -10.16 -0.04
N PHE A 180 -13.30 -10.73 1.16
CA PHE A 180 -13.53 -12.16 1.38
C PHE A 180 -14.75 -12.38 2.26
N PHE A 181 -15.79 -13.01 1.70
CA PHE A 181 -16.96 -13.43 2.46
C PHE A 181 -16.81 -14.91 2.84
N ARG A 182 -16.42 -15.24 4.06
CA ARG A 182 -16.14 -14.36 5.20
C ARG A 182 -14.87 -14.80 5.92
N TYR A 183 -14.36 -13.96 6.84
CA TYR A 183 -13.11 -14.18 7.56
C TYR A 183 -12.91 -15.63 8.07
N ASP A 184 -13.97 -16.28 8.58
CA ASP A 184 -13.90 -17.66 9.06
C ASP A 184 -13.36 -18.68 8.03
N HIS A 185 -13.55 -18.42 6.74
CA HIS A 185 -13.11 -19.31 5.66
C HIS A 185 -11.69 -19.03 5.18
N ILE A 186 -11.08 -17.91 5.60
CA ILE A 186 -9.72 -17.51 5.20
C ILE A 186 -8.76 -17.31 6.36
N LYS A 187 -9.22 -17.35 7.61
CA LYS A 187 -8.38 -17.11 8.81
C LYS A 187 -7.19 -18.06 8.95
N GLN A 188 -7.23 -19.22 8.31
CA GLN A 188 -6.15 -20.22 8.27
C GLN A 188 -5.47 -20.29 6.89
N TYR A 189 -5.94 -19.51 5.92
CA TYR A 189 -5.38 -19.47 4.57
C TYR A 189 -4.14 -18.57 4.58
N ALA A 190 -2.99 -19.12 4.21
CA ALA A 190 -1.70 -18.44 4.41
C ALA A 190 -1.38 -17.37 3.36
N PHE A 191 -2.10 -17.33 2.23
CA PHE A 191 -1.87 -16.38 1.12
C PHE A 191 -0.38 -16.21 0.76
N GLU A 192 0.35 -17.34 0.69
CA GLU A 192 1.83 -17.37 0.72
C GLU A 192 2.49 -16.51 -0.35
N THR A 193 1.86 -16.42 -1.53
CA THR A 193 2.37 -15.63 -2.67
C THR A 193 1.49 -14.44 -3.00
N ALA A 194 0.24 -14.44 -2.52
CA ALA A 194 -0.72 -13.41 -2.84
C ALA A 194 -0.36 -12.09 -2.12
N TYR A 195 -0.05 -12.09 -0.83
CA TYR A 195 0.18 -10.84 -0.08
C TYR A 195 1.56 -10.83 0.61
N PRO A 196 2.66 -10.74 -0.15
CA PRO A 196 4.01 -10.80 0.42
C PRO A 196 4.39 -9.54 1.21
N THR A 197 3.70 -8.41 0.98
CA THR A 197 3.90 -7.14 1.67
C THR A 197 2.56 -6.51 2.06
N PRO A 198 2.54 -5.62 3.07
CA PRO A 198 1.38 -4.79 3.37
C PRO A 198 0.93 -3.97 2.15
N ALA A 199 -0.38 -3.73 2.03
CA ALA A 199 -0.94 -2.93 0.96
C ALA A 199 -1.19 -1.48 1.40
N LEU A 200 -1.00 -0.54 0.47
CA LEU A 200 -1.48 0.83 0.64
C LEU A 200 -3.00 0.89 0.43
N PRO A 201 -3.71 1.82 1.09
CA PRO A 201 -5.14 2.00 0.85
C PRO A 201 -5.39 2.46 -0.58
N ALA A 202 -6.50 1.99 -1.16
CA ALA A 202 -6.99 2.53 -2.42
C ALA A 202 -7.31 4.02 -2.27
N GLN A 203 -6.86 4.82 -3.22
CA GLN A 203 -6.97 6.27 -3.16
C GLN A 203 -8.31 6.73 -3.75
N MET A 204 -9.13 7.43 -2.97
CA MET A 204 -10.43 7.96 -3.42
C MET A 204 -10.26 9.27 -4.20
N ARG A 205 -9.43 9.25 -5.26
CA ARG A 205 -9.04 10.45 -6.03
C ARG A 205 -10.20 11.15 -6.74
N HIS A 206 -11.32 10.46 -6.92
CA HIS A 206 -12.54 11.03 -7.50
C HIS A 206 -13.26 11.99 -6.55
N ARG A 207 -12.92 11.98 -5.25
CA ARG A 207 -13.51 12.87 -4.26
C ARG A 207 -12.92 14.26 -4.34
N PHE A 208 -13.78 15.28 -4.32
CA PHE A 208 -13.33 16.67 -4.38
C PHE A 208 -12.50 17.05 -3.15
N GLU A 209 -12.80 16.45 -1.99
CA GLU A 209 -12.09 16.70 -0.74
C GLU A 209 -10.70 16.04 -0.70
N ALA A 210 -10.43 15.07 -1.59
CA ALA A 210 -9.22 14.27 -1.62
C ALA A 210 -7.98 15.17 -1.82
N THR A 211 -7.26 15.39 -0.72
CA THR A 211 -6.12 16.30 -0.71
C THR A 211 -4.94 15.59 -0.06
N PRO A 212 -3.75 15.57 -0.69
CA PRO A 212 -2.56 15.05 -0.05
C PRO A 212 -2.28 15.76 1.27
N PRO A 213 -1.96 15.04 2.36
CA PRO A 213 -1.42 15.67 3.56
C PRO A 213 -0.11 16.38 3.25
N ASP A 214 0.30 17.29 4.14
CA ASP A 214 1.65 17.82 4.11
C ASP A 214 2.68 16.68 4.21
N ARG A 215 3.82 16.83 3.55
CA ARG A 215 4.87 15.81 3.61
C ARG A 215 5.47 15.72 5.02
N PRO A 216 5.86 14.52 5.49
CA PRO A 216 6.65 14.38 6.70
C PRO A 216 8.00 15.09 6.55
N LEU A 217 8.42 15.80 7.59
CA LEU A 217 9.66 16.57 7.62
C LEU A 217 10.55 16.11 8.77
N ASP A 218 11.82 16.47 8.70
CA ASP A 218 12.79 16.21 9.77
C ASP A 218 12.85 14.73 10.16
N LEU A 219 12.71 13.82 9.18
CA LEU A 219 12.89 12.39 9.43
C LEU A 219 14.33 12.14 9.88
N LEU A 220 14.48 11.39 10.95
CA LEU A 220 15.74 10.96 11.52
C LEU A 220 15.73 9.43 11.67
N ALA A 221 16.90 8.81 11.47
CA ALA A 221 17.13 7.40 11.78
C ALA A 221 18.26 7.28 12.79
N THR A 222 17.97 6.67 13.94
CA THR A 222 18.91 6.45 15.03
C THR A 222 19.16 4.96 15.19
N PRO A 223 20.27 4.42 14.64
CA PRO A 223 20.60 3.02 14.77
C PRO A 223 21.18 2.71 16.16
N SER A 224 20.84 1.55 16.70
CA SER A 224 21.49 0.94 17.87
C SER A 224 21.65 -0.56 17.64
N VAL A 225 22.64 -1.17 18.30
CA VAL A 225 22.89 -2.61 18.22
C VAL A 225 22.93 -3.18 19.62
N GLU A 226 22.04 -4.12 19.89
CA GLU A 226 22.00 -4.87 21.15
C GLU A 226 21.87 -6.36 20.83
N ASN A 227 22.67 -7.20 21.50
CA ASN A 227 22.66 -8.66 21.32
C ASN A 227 22.77 -9.16 19.86
N GLY A 228 23.47 -8.41 18.99
CA GLY A 228 23.64 -8.78 17.58
C GLY A 228 22.44 -8.48 16.68
N GLN A 229 21.44 -7.73 17.18
CA GLN A 229 20.31 -7.24 16.41
C GLN A 229 20.42 -5.72 16.18
N LEU A 230 20.20 -5.28 14.94
CA LEU A 230 20.11 -3.86 14.61
C LEU A 230 18.70 -3.37 14.97
N THR A 231 18.61 -2.29 15.71
CA THR A 231 17.38 -1.53 15.91
C THR A 231 17.56 -0.16 15.26
N VAL A 232 16.59 0.29 14.46
CA VAL A 232 16.58 1.63 13.88
C VAL A 232 15.35 2.37 14.39
N ALA A 233 15.56 3.33 15.27
CA ALA A 233 14.50 4.23 15.73
C ALA A 233 14.33 5.36 14.71
N LEU A 234 13.12 5.50 14.19
CA LEU A 234 12.70 6.57 13.30
C LEU A 234 11.86 7.58 14.06
N ASP A 235 12.17 8.86 13.88
CA ASP A 235 11.40 9.98 14.40
C ASP A 235 11.23 11.02 13.30
N TRP A 236 10.05 11.63 13.20
CA TRP A 236 9.78 12.69 12.23
C TRP A 236 8.86 13.75 12.82
N ARG A 237 8.69 14.86 12.09
CA ARG A 237 7.74 15.90 12.45
C ARG A 237 6.35 15.58 11.91
N ALA A 238 5.33 15.82 12.73
CA ALA A 238 3.93 15.61 12.38
C ALA A 238 3.55 16.36 11.09
N SER A 239 2.79 15.66 10.24
CA SER A 239 2.10 16.18 9.06
C SER A 239 0.67 16.60 9.43
N SER A 240 0.01 17.31 8.54
CA SER A 240 -1.38 17.75 8.71
C SER A 240 -2.18 17.43 7.45
N GLY A 241 -3.40 16.93 7.64
CA GLY A 241 -4.42 16.86 6.59
C GLY A 241 -5.33 18.08 6.62
N THR A 242 -6.37 18.07 5.80
CA THR A 242 -7.39 19.13 5.81
C THR A 242 -8.51 18.77 6.80
N SER A 243 -9.43 19.71 7.08
CA SER A 243 -10.61 19.39 7.89
C SER A 243 -11.56 18.42 7.20
N THR A 244 -11.50 18.32 5.86
CA THR A 244 -12.39 17.47 5.06
C THR A 244 -11.75 16.15 4.63
N ASP A 245 -10.43 16.08 4.66
CA ASP A 245 -9.62 14.87 4.47
C ASP A 245 -8.47 14.84 5.48
N PRO A 246 -8.76 14.50 6.76
CA PRO A 246 -7.76 14.54 7.83
C PRO A 246 -6.64 13.52 7.63
N LEU A 247 -5.55 13.71 8.39
CA LEU A 247 -4.48 12.72 8.46
C LEU A 247 -5.01 11.39 9.05
N ARG A 248 -4.65 10.27 8.42
CA ARG A 248 -4.91 8.91 8.93
C ARG A 248 -3.70 8.31 9.62
N GLY A 249 -2.50 8.61 9.13
CA GLY A 249 -1.26 8.08 9.66
C GLY A 249 -0.11 8.17 8.67
N TYR A 250 0.88 7.30 8.83
CA TYR A 250 2.13 7.31 8.08
C TYR A 250 2.48 5.91 7.59
N ALA A 251 2.74 5.79 6.28
CA ALA A 251 3.32 4.59 5.68
C ALA A 251 4.85 4.67 5.73
N ILE A 252 5.49 3.61 6.24
CA ILE A 252 6.93 3.53 6.42
C ILE A 252 7.52 2.65 5.32
N PHE A 253 8.44 3.19 4.54
CA PHE A 253 9.10 2.47 3.46
C PHE A 253 10.56 2.20 3.79
N ARG A 254 11.04 1.01 3.41
CA ARG A 254 12.43 0.61 3.60
C ARG A 254 12.94 -0.16 2.38
N ASP A 255 14.14 0.18 1.94
CA ASP A 255 14.86 -0.55 0.90
C ASP A 255 16.37 -0.54 1.20
N VAL A 256 17.12 -1.43 0.57
CA VAL A 256 18.58 -1.38 0.48
C VAL A 256 19.05 -0.39 -0.60
N GLN A 257 18.15 0.04 -1.48
CA GLN A 257 18.36 1.12 -2.45
C GLN A 257 18.01 2.49 -1.85
N THR A 258 18.57 3.57 -2.41
CA THR A 258 18.45 4.93 -1.84
C THR A 258 17.07 5.58 -2.00
N ASP A 259 16.14 4.95 -2.72
CA ASP A 259 14.79 5.47 -2.94
C ASP A 259 13.73 4.39 -2.65
N PRO A 260 13.37 4.20 -1.36
CA PRO A 260 12.43 3.15 -0.97
C PRO A 260 11.01 3.33 -1.53
N PHE A 261 10.52 4.56 -1.69
CA PHE A 261 9.14 4.82 -2.11
C PHE A 261 9.03 4.95 -3.62
N THR A 262 8.45 3.93 -4.26
CA THR A 262 8.23 3.87 -5.71
C THR A 262 6.82 4.29 -6.13
N GLY A 263 5.99 4.76 -5.19
CA GLY A 263 4.56 5.03 -5.40
C GLY A 263 3.65 3.81 -5.20
N THR A 264 4.21 2.62 -4.98
CA THR A 264 3.50 1.37 -4.70
C THR A 264 3.79 0.87 -3.27
N GLY A 265 3.16 -0.23 -2.86
CA GLY A 265 3.38 -0.88 -1.57
C GLY A 265 4.57 -1.85 -1.52
N ASP A 266 5.40 -1.91 -2.58
CA ASP A 266 6.41 -2.98 -2.73
C ASP A 266 7.47 -2.97 -1.61
N ASN A 267 7.81 -1.79 -1.11
CA ASN A 267 8.79 -1.56 -0.04
C ASN A 267 8.14 -1.10 1.28
N LEU A 268 6.82 -1.23 1.40
CA LEU A 268 6.08 -0.85 2.61
C LEU A 268 6.39 -1.86 3.71
N VAL A 269 6.87 -1.37 4.86
CA VAL A 269 7.18 -2.23 6.02
C VAL A 269 6.15 -2.16 7.11
N ASP A 270 5.55 -0.99 7.34
CA ASP A 270 4.50 -0.81 8.35
C ASP A 270 3.67 0.45 8.11
N PHE A 271 2.53 0.55 8.80
CA PHE A 271 1.69 1.73 8.87
C PHE A 271 1.49 2.19 10.33
N VAL A 272 1.84 3.44 10.59
CA VAL A 272 1.69 4.08 11.89
C VAL A 272 0.41 4.92 11.91
N TRP A 273 -0.54 4.56 12.78
CA TRP A 273 -1.84 5.22 12.88
C TRP A 273 -1.82 6.54 13.67
N GLY A 274 -2.69 7.47 13.28
CA GLY A 274 -2.96 8.70 14.01
C GLY A 274 -1.82 9.71 13.90
N ASP A 275 -1.54 10.38 15.03
CA ASP A 275 -0.52 11.42 15.16
C ASP A 275 0.82 10.89 15.68
N ARG A 276 0.99 9.57 15.80
CA ARG A 276 2.26 8.97 16.21
C ARG A 276 3.33 9.25 15.14
N THR A 277 4.42 9.89 15.55
CA THR A 277 5.52 10.30 14.66
C THR A 277 6.83 9.57 14.92
N SER A 278 6.72 8.32 15.39
CA SER A 278 7.87 7.46 15.62
C SER A 278 7.57 6.00 15.26
N TYR A 279 8.62 5.28 14.88
CA TYR A 279 8.59 3.87 14.52
C TYR A 279 9.93 3.22 14.86
N THR A 280 9.92 1.96 15.26
CA THR A 280 11.15 1.21 15.54
C THR A 280 11.21 -0.01 14.66
N ASP A 281 12.26 -0.12 13.87
CA ASP A 281 12.52 -1.25 12.99
C ASP A 281 13.59 -2.17 13.60
N GLN A 282 13.40 -3.48 13.49
CA GLN A 282 14.33 -4.49 14.01
C GLN A 282 14.83 -5.39 12.88
N LEU A 283 16.15 -5.42 12.69
CA LEU A 283 16.79 -5.94 11.49
C LEU A 283 18.05 -6.75 11.81
N ALA A 284 18.48 -7.53 10.83
CA ALA A 284 19.80 -8.13 10.84
C ALA A 284 20.87 -7.07 10.51
N ILE A 285 22.08 -7.23 11.05
CA ILE A 285 23.23 -6.32 10.85
C ILE A 285 23.95 -6.64 9.53
N ASN A 286 23.23 -6.81 8.42
CA ASN A 286 23.82 -7.27 7.16
C ASN A 286 23.73 -6.27 6.01
N SER A 287 23.04 -5.14 6.19
CA SER A 287 22.80 -4.18 5.11
C SER A 287 22.66 -2.74 5.60
N SER A 288 22.93 -1.81 4.67
CA SER A 288 22.48 -0.44 4.79
C SER A 288 21.02 -0.37 4.36
N TYR A 289 20.20 0.27 5.17
CA TYR A 289 18.77 0.44 4.94
C TYR A 289 18.46 1.91 4.83
N PHE A 290 17.72 2.25 3.79
CA PHE A 290 17.20 3.59 3.53
C PHE A 290 15.73 3.61 3.90
N TYR A 291 15.29 4.72 4.46
CA TYR A 291 13.92 4.93 4.92
C TYR A 291 13.33 6.19 4.33
N GLN A 292 12.05 6.10 4.00
CA GLN A 292 11.19 7.23 3.70
C GLN A 292 9.85 7.04 4.41
N VAL A 293 9.25 8.14 4.83
CA VAL A 293 7.93 8.15 5.46
C VAL A 293 6.98 8.97 4.60
N VAL A 294 5.78 8.44 4.38
CA VAL A 294 4.72 9.09 3.59
C VAL A 294 3.49 9.27 4.49
N ALA A 295 2.98 10.48 4.58
CA ALA A 295 1.72 10.74 5.28
C ALA A 295 0.55 10.31 4.40
N VAL A 296 -0.50 9.75 5.03
CA VAL A 296 -1.68 9.22 4.33
C VAL A 296 -2.94 9.85 4.92
N SER A 297 -3.80 10.39 4.05
CA SER A 297 -5.07 10.98 4.45
C SER A 297 -6.16 9.92 4.71
N ARG A 298 -7.29 10.32 5.28
CA ARG A 298 -8.44 9.45 5.50
C ARG A 298 -9.04 8.94 4.21
N LEU A 299 -8.99 9.69 3.12
CA LEU A 299 -9.37 9.24 1.77
C LEU A 299 -8.28 8.42 1.06
N GLY A 300 -7.18 8.11 1.76
CA GLY A 300 -6.09 7.28 1.28
C GLY A 300 -5.07 8.03 0.41
N ILE A 301 -5.15 9.37 0.36
CA ILE A 301 -4.25 10.17 -0.48
C ILE A 301 -2.87 10.24 0.17
N LEU A 302 -1.85 9.96 -0.63
CA LEU A 302 -0.46 9.95 -0.20
C LEU A 302 0.16 11.36 -0.35
N SER A 303 0.91 11.80 0.66
CA SER A 303 1.78 12.97 0.55
C SER A 303 2.97 12.69 -0.38
N LEU A 304 3.79 13.71 -0.65
CA LEU A 304 5.18 13.45 -1.04
C LEU A 304 5.92 12.71 0.09
N PRO A 305 6.90 11.84 -0.21
CA PRO A 305 7.70 11.19 0.82
C PRO A 305 8.52 12.23 1.60
N SER A 306 9.01 11.86 2.78
CA SER A 306 10.05 12.60 3.50
C SER A 306 11.35 12.69 2.70
N SER A 307 12.37 13.37 3.23
CA SER A 307 13.75 13.10 2.79
C SER A 307 14.12 11.66 3.13
N THR A 308 14.98 11.06 2.29
CA THR A 308 15.56 9.75 2.60
C THR A 308 16.57 9.88 3.75
N VAL A 309 16.49 8.97 4.72
CA VAL A 309 17.52 8.77 5.74
C VAL A 309 18.04 7.34 5.68
N SER A 310 19.18 7.07 6.34
CA SER A 310 19.69 5.71 6.45
C SER A 310 20.08 5.36 7.88
N ASN A 311 20.16 4.07 8.16
CA ASN A 311 20.71 3.52 9.41
C ASN A 311 22.24 3.69 9.53
N VAL A 312 22.90 4.42 8.61
CA VAL A 312 24.33 4.69 8.65
C VAL A 312 24.52 6.04 9.34
N PRO A 313 25.11 6.10 10.55
CA PRO A 313 25.30 7.36 11.27
C PRO A 313 26.12 8.35 10.45
N LEU A 314 25.63 9.59 10.31
CA LEU A 314 26.39 10.68 9.68
C LEU A 314 27.57 11.16 10.56
N ALA A 315 27.54 10.86 11.86
CA ALA A 315 28.63 11.13 12.80
C ALA A 315 28.54 10.18 13.99
N LEU A 316 29.46 9.22 14.13
CA LEU A 316 29.91 8.67 15.42
C LEU A 316 31.01 7.62 15.16
N GLU A 317 32.25 8.09 15.20
CA GLU A 317 33.46 7.26 15.30
C GLU A 317 33.57 6.50 16.64
N ASP A 318 32.61 6.59 17.57
CA ASP A 318 32.92 6.19 18.95
C ASP A 318 31.76 5.64 19.82
N ARG A 319 30.75 4.95 19.25
CA ARG A 319 29.74 4.24 20.06
C ARG A 319 29.47 2.79 19.73
N MET A 320 30.22 2.19 18.82
CA MET A 320 30.22 0.74 18.67
C MET A 320 31.37 0.19 19.52
N GLY A 321 31.12 -0.05 20.81
CA GLY A 321 32.00 -0.86 21.68
C GLY A 321 32.06 -2.33 21.26
N VAL A 322 31.94 -2.60 19.96
CA VAL A 322 32.01 -3.91 19.32
C VAL A 322 33.29 -3.87 18.49
N ASP A 323 34.26 -4.71 18.82
CA ASP A 323 35.46 -4.91 18.01
C ASP A 323 35.03 -5.55 16.68
N THR A 324 34.68 -4.73 15.70
CA THR A 324 34.23 -5.21 14.40
C THR A 324 35.44 -5.71 13.59
N PRO A 325 35.34 -6.88 12.93
CA PRO A 325 36.45 -7.43 12.15
C PRO A 325 36.86 -6.56 10.95
N LEU A 326 35.94 -5.71 10.48
CA LEU A 326 36.18 -4.68 9.47
C LEU A 326 36.25 -3.31 10.17
N ARG A 327 37.38 -2.61 10.02
CA ARG A 327 37.55 -1.23 10.51
C ARG A 327 38.54 -0.47 9.64
N ILE A 328 38.32 0.83 9.44
CA ILE A 328 39.31 1.69 8.77
C ILE A 328 40.32 2.12 9.84
N GLU A 329 41.60 1.94 9.53
CA GLU A 329 42.72 2.32 10.39
C GLU A 329 43.22 3.73 10.04
N SER A 330 43.20 4.10 8.76
CA SER A 330 43.48 5.48 8.34
C SER A 330 43.01 5.77 6.91
N VAL A 331 42.80 7.06 6.64
CA VAL A 331 42.60 7.63 5.32
C VAL A 331 43.65 8.72 5.07
N HIS A 332 44.54 8.51 4.10
CA HIS A 332 45.66 9.41 3.85
C HIS A 332 46.00 9.60 2.35
N PRO A 333 46.48 10.76 1.90
CA PRO A 333 46.48 12.02 2.64
C PRO A 333 45.03 12.51 2.87
N ASN A 334 44.80 13.16 4.00
CA ASN A 334 43.52 13.82 4.30
C ASN A 334 43.85 15.18 4.95
N PRO A 335 43.64 16.32 4.25
CA PRO A 335 42.96 16.45 2.95
C PRO A 335 43.74 15.84 1.77
N THR A 336 43.04 15.52 0.68
CA THR A 336 43.60 15.00 -0.59
C THR A 336 43.18 15.87 -1.78
N THR A 337 43.94 15.81 -2.88
CA THR A 337 43.62 16.48 -4.16
C THR A 337 43.37 15.50 -5.31
N ASP A 338 43.95 14.30 -5.24
CA ASP A 338 44.05 13.38 -6.37
C ASP A 338 43.78 11.92 -5.96
N GLN A 339 44.50 11.40 -4.97
CA GLN A 339 44.37 10.03 -4.51
C GLN A 339 44.16 9.94 -3.01
N LEU A 340 43.29 9.02 -2.61
CA LEU A 340 43.04 8.68 -1.21
C LEU A 340 43.47 7.24 -0.97
N THR A 341 44.37 7.03 -0.03
CA THR A 341 44.73 5.70 0.47
C THR A 341 43.88 5.39 1.69
N VAL A 342 43.16 4.26 1.65
CA VAL A 342 42.31 3.75 2.73
C VAL A 342 43.00 2.51 3.28
N SER A 343 43.55 2.62 4.48
CA SER A 343 44.08 1.47 5.22
C SER A 343 42.99 0.95 6.14
N TYR A 344 42.70 -0.35 6.07
CA TYR A 344 41.65 -0.98 6.84
C TYR A 344 42.04 -2.38 7.30
N ARG A 345 41.53 -2.81 8.44
CA ARG A 345 41.67 -4.18 8.91
C ARG A 345 40.45 -4.97 8.45
N GLY A 346 40.66 -6.16 7.89
CA GLY A 346 39.60 -7.05 7.43
C GLY A 346 39.92 -8.51 7.74
N SER A 347 38.91 -9.37 7.65
CA SER A 347 39.07 -10.82 7.81
C SER A 347 39.38 -11.48 6.46
N ALA A 348 40.26 -12.49 6.45
CA ALA A 348 40.59 -13.21 5.22
C ALA A 348 39.33 -13.77 4.55
N SER A 349 39.29 -13.70 3.21
CA SER A 349 38.29 -14.33 2.35
C SER A 349 36.94 -13.61 2.22
N SER A 350 36.77 -12.41 2.80
CA SER A 350 35.57 -11.59 2.59
C SER A 350 35.78 -10.57 1.46
N PRO A 351 34.91 -10.52 0.43
CA PRO A 351 34.89 -9.42 -0.52
C PRO A 351 34.53 -8.12 0.22
N VAL A 352 35.32 -7.08 0.01
CA VAL A 352 35.08 -5.74 0.54
C VAL A 352 34.74 -4.82 -0.63
N SER A 353 33.54 -4.26 -0.63
CA SER A 353 33.13 -3.19 -1.53
C SER A 353 33.44 -1.84 -0.91
N VAL A 354 33.80 -0.87 -1.77
CA VAL A 354 34.13 0.48 -1.33
C VAL A 354 33.33 1.50 -2.13
N SER A 355 32.76 2.46 -1.42
CA SER A 355 32.08 3.61 -2.00
C SER A 355 32.49 4.91 -1.32
N VAL A 356 32.35 6.01 -2.04
CA VAL A 356 32.46 7.37 -1.50
C VAL A 356 31.07 7.99 -1.54
N ILE A 357 30.65 8.57 -0.43
CA ILE A 357 29.38 9.28 -0.30
C ILE A 357 29.61 10.77 -0.04
N ASP A 358 28.74 11.60 -0.61
CA ASP A 358 28.69 13.04 -0.31
C ASP A 358 27.96 13.34 1.01
N LEU A 359 27.91 14.60 1.43
CA LEU A 359 27.25 15.03 2.67
C LEU A 359 25.73 14.80 2.70
N VAL A 360 25.11 14.51 1.56
CA VAL A 360 23.68 14.19 1.48
C VAL A 360 23.45 12.69 1.27
N GLY A 361 24.48 11.85 1.45
CA GLY A 361 24.40 10.39 1.42
C GLY A 361 24.40 9.77 0.03
N ARG A 362 24.65 10.54 -1.04
CA ARG A 362 24.70 10.00 -2.41
C ARG A 362 26.05 9.36 -2.68
N THR A 363 26.05 8.14 -3.21
CA THR A 363 27.26 7.49 -3.71
C THR A 363 27.79 8.22 -4.94
N VAL A 364 28.94 8.86 -4.80
CA VAL A 364 29.61 9.63 -5.85
C VAL A 364 30.78 8.87 -6.49
N LEU A 365 31.24 7.80 -5.85
CA LEU A 365 32.27 6.91 -6.37
C LEU A 365 32.06 5.50 -5.85
N THR A 366 32.33 4.50 -6.67
CA THR A 366 32.34 3.09 -6.28
C THR A 366 33.57 2.42 -6.87
N SER A 367 34.22 1.54 -6.11
CA SER A 367 35.28 0.67 -6.63
C SER A 367 34.78 -0.76 -6.77
N GLU A 368 35.44 -1.54 -7.63
CA GLU A 368 35.24 -2.98 -7.68
C GLU A 368 35.56 -3.63 -6.32
N SER A 369 34.79 -4.64 -5.94
CA SER A 369 34.99 -5.39 -4.71
C SER A 369 36.35 -6.10 -4.73
N ARG A 370 37.07 -6.03 -3.61
CA ARG A 370 38.37 -6.70 -3.45
C ARG A 370 38.32 -7.70 -2.32
N THR A 371 38.91 -8.87 -2.52
CA THR A 371 39.06 -9.86 -1.45
C THR A 371 40.06 -9.35 -0.42
N ALA A 372 39.62 -9.14 0.82
CA ALA A 372 40.52 -8.76 1.91
C ALA A 372 41.40 -9.93 2.35
N THR A 373 42.65 -9.61 2.68
CA THR A 373 43.55 -10.48 3.44
C THR A 373 43.29 -10.33 4.94
N ASN A 374 43.65 -11.34 5.73
CA ASN A 374 43.51 -11.24 7.18
C ASN A 374 44.50 -10.20 7.71
N GLY A 375 44.01 -9.20 8.44
CA GLY A 375 44.85 -8.13 8.98
C GLY A 375 44.75 -6.84 8.17
N LEU A 376 45.85 -6.10 8.06
CA LEU A 376 45.87 -4.78 7.44
C LEU A 376 45.85 -4.89 5.90
N ASN A 377 44.92 -4.18 5.28
CA ASN A 377 44.74 -4.05 3.85
C ASN A 377 44.82 -2.58 3.46
N THR A 378 45.15 -2.32 2.20
CA THR A 378 45.25 -0.96 1.67
C THR A 378 44.54 -0.87 0.32
N LEU A 379 43.71 0.15 0.16
CA LEU A 379 43.05 0.51 -1.08
C LEU A 379 43.47 1.91 -1.52
N LEU A 380 43.64 2.11 -2.82
CA LEU A 380 43.88 3.42 -3.42
C LEU A 380 42.65 3.82 -4.24
N LEU A 381 42.07 4.98 -3.92
CA LEU A 381 40.92 5.56 -4.61
C LEU A 381 41.36 6.80 -5.39
N ASP A 382 40.94 6.89 -6.66
CA ASP A 382 41.11 8.10 -7.48
C ASP A 382 39.95 9.05 -7.24
N VAL A 383 40.20 10.18 -6.59
CA VAL A 383 39.17 11.15 -6.22
C VAL A 383 39.16 12.36 -7.16
N ARG A 384 39.90 12.32 -8.28
CA ARG A 384 40.01 13.44 -9.23
C ARG A 384 38.71 13.83 -9.92
N SER A 385 37.67 13.00 -9.88
CA SER A 385 36.32 13.34 -10.36
C SER A 385 35.48 14.12 -9.34
N LEU A 386 35.85 14.14 -8.05
CA LEU A 386 35.05 14.73 -6.98
C LEU A 386 35.27 16.26 -6.86
N ALA A 387 34.21 17.03 -6.66
CA ALA A 387 34.34 18.47 -6.38
C ALA A 387 35.10 18.73 -5.06
N ALA A 388 35.55 19.96 -4.82
CA ALA A 388 36.08 20.31 -3.51
C ALA A 388 34.98 20.19 -2.45
N GLY A 389 35.24 19.49 -1.35
CA GLY A 389 34.21 19.22 -0.36
C GLY A 389 34.59 18.14 0.66
N LEU A 390 33.69 17.94 1.61
CA LEU A 390 33.76 16.88 2.60
C LEU A 390 33.02 15.65 2.08
N TYR A 391 33.67 14.49 2.15
CA TYR A 391 33.16 13.20 1.71
C TYR A 391 33.38 12.16 2.80
N ARG A 392 32.74 10.99 2.68
CA ARG A 392 33.06 9.80 3.48
C ARG A 392 33.39 8.64 2.56
N VAL A 393 34.44 7.90 2.90
CA VAL A 393 34.64 6.57 2.34
C VAL A 393 33.89 5.56 3.21
N THR A 394 33.30 4.55 2.58
CA THR A 394 32.56 3.47 3.23
C THR A 394 33.10 2.13 2.74
N LEU A 395 33.41 1.21 3.65
CA LEU A 395 33.75 -0.17 3.39
C LEU A 395 32.61 -1.06 3.84
N GLN A 396 32.23 -2.03 3.01
CA GLN A 396 31.23 -3.03 3.35
C GLN A 396 31.74 -4.42 3.01
N SER A 397 31.53 -5.36 3.91
CA SER A 397 31.83 -6.78 3.70
C SER A 397 30.80 -7.66 4.40
N SER A 398 30.88 -8.98 4.21
CA SER A 398 30.05 -9.92 4.96
C SER A 398 30.30 -9.90 6.48
N SER A 399 31.43 -9.32 6.92
CA SER A 399 31.85 -9.25 8.32
C SER A 399 31.58 -7.89 8.97
N GLY A 400 30.96 -6.94 8.26
CA GLY A 400 30.56 -5.66 8.83
C GLY A 400 30.73 -4.47 7.88
N PHE A 401 30.69 -3.29 8.48
CA PHE A 401 30.73 -2.00 7.80
C PHE A 401 31.69 -1.05 8.54
N ALA A 402 32.40 -0.20 7.80
CA ALA A 402 33.25 0.85 8.36
C ALA A 402 33.22 2.11 7.49
N SER A 403 33.35 3.31 8.08
CA SER A 403 33.36 4.57 7.33
C SER A 403 34.23 5.64 7.98
N GLU A 404 34.94 6.42 7.17
CA GLU A 404 35.82 7.51 7.61
C GLU A 404 35.64 8.76 6.72
N PRO A 405 35.62 9.98 7.29
CA PRO A 405 35.51 11.21 6.53
C PRO A 405 36.86 11.62 5.90
N PHE A 406 36.80 12.26 4.73
CA PHE A 406 37.96 12.89 4.12
C PHE A 406 37.59 14.14 3.33
N VAL A 407 38.55 15.05 3.20
CA VAL A 407 38.37 16.33 2.49
C VAL A 407 39.07 16.28 1.14
N VAL A 408 38.36 16.65 0.09
CA VAL A 408 38.92 16.89 -1.25
C VAL A 408 39.18 18.39 -1.41
N LEU A 409 40.42 18.74 -1.75
CA LEU A 409 40.85 20.09 -2.13
C LEU A 409 40.96 20.20 -3.66
N ARG A 410 40.75 21.41 -4.20
CA ARG A 410 40.91 21.72 -5.62
C ARG A 410 41.65 23.02 -5.82
#